data_AF-A0A518K626-F1
#
_entry.id   AF-A0A518K626-F1
#
_cell.length_a   1.000
_cell.length_b   1.000
_cell.length_c   1.000
_cell.angle_alpha   90.00
_cell.angle_beta   90.00
_cell.angle_gamma   90.00
#
_symmetry.space_group_name_H-M   'P 1'
#
loop_
_entity.id
_entity.type
_entity.pdbx_description
1 polymer ?
#
loop_
_entity_poly.entity_id
_entity_poly.type
_entity_poly.pdbx_seq_one_letter_code
_entity_poly.pdbx_strand_id
1 'polypeptide(L)'
;MRVLTPQTPEEIVKQVSEASVSHDAVVVDAPGGLSEITGAILQVTDAALIPTGASQLDIMALDWTTETIHEIQKLRDGLPQTAIIPTRVGRGRKTTESLRQHASSMRFGITKSTIPYREVIVQSAGLRSPGNDGWKIPPSLVWDLGRRKQVREPALEIDAVFREVFAAACQENPRLILERVTPRTKLKQTAEKEGHAAGSRT
;
A
#
# COMPACT_ATOMS: atom_id res chain seq x y z
N MET A 1 8.96 9.24 -17.40
CA MET A 1 8.35 7.97 -16.95
C MET A 1 8.91 6.85 -17.80
N ARG A 2 9.58 5.87 -17.19
CA ARG A 2 10.08 4.66 -17.86
C ARG A 2 9.20 3.49 -17.42
N VAL A 3 8.69 2.71 -18.36
CA VAL A 3 7.87 1.52 -18.08
C VAL A 3 8.71 0.28 -18.33
N LEU A 4 8.64 -0.66 -17.40
CA LEU A 4 9.33 -1.94 -17.44
C LEU A 4 8.30 -3.06 -17.24
N THR A 5 8.47 -4.18 -17.93
CA THR A 5 7.57 -5.34 -17.86
C THR A 5 8.37 -6.63 -17.62
N PRO A 6 9.07 -6.75 -16.49
CA PRO A 6 9.81 -7.97 -16.17
C PRO A 6 8.86 -9.17 -16.06
N GLN A 7 9.31 -10.33 -16.50
CA GLN A 7 8.50 -11.55 -16.56
C GLN A 7 8.91 -12.59 -15.52
N THR A 8 10.10 -12.46 -14.91
CA THR A 8 10.60 -13.40 -13.90
C THR A 8 10.97 -12.71 -12.57
N PRO A 9 11.00 -13.46 -11.45
CA PRO A 9 11.49 -12.97 -10.16
C PRO A 9 12.86 -12.29 -10.24
N GLU A 10 13.82 -12.88 -10.95
CA GLU A 10 15.19 -12.38 -11.07
C GLU A 10 15.23 -11.06 -11.84
N GLU A 11 14.44 -10.98 -12.92
CA GLU A 11 14.31 -9.75 -13.70
C GLU A 11 13.71 -8.62 -12.85
N ILE A 12 12.71 -8.92 -12.01
CA ILE A 12 12.11 -7.95 -11.09
C ILE A 12 13.17 -7.40 -10.13
N VAL A 13 13.89 -8.28 -9.43
CA VAL A 13 14.88 -7.86 -8.43
C VAL A 13 15.95 -6.97 -9.08
N LYS A 14 16.47 -7.40 -10.22
CA LYS A 14 17.49 -6.65 -10.98
C LYS A 14 16.97 -5.30 -11.46
N GLN A 15 15.84 -5.29 -12.19
CA GLN A 15 15.35 -4.09 -12.85
C GLN A 15 14.83 -3.04 -11.86
N VAL A 16 14.17 -3.46 -10.78
CA VAL A 16 13.72 -2.53 -9.73
C VAL A 16 14.92 -1.91 -9.01
N SER A 17 15.96 -2.71 -8.73
CA SER A 17 17.19 -2.23 -8.10
C SER A 17 18.00 -1.28 -8.99
N GLU A 18 18.09 -1.55 -10.30
CA GLU A 18 18.70 -0.61 -11.25
C GLU A 18 17.86 0.68 -11.41
N ALA A 19 16.54 0.56 -11.40
CA ALA A 19 15.64 1.70 -11.48
C ALA A 19 15.72 2.59 -10.24
N SER A 20 15.84 2.01 -9.04
CA SER A 20 15.90 2.76 -7.78
C SER A 20 17.18 3.59 -7.62
N VAL A 21 18.27 3.23 -8.29
CA VAL A 21 19.50 4.04 -8.34
C VAL A 21 19.32 5.29 -9.22
N SER A 22 18.46 5.21 -10.23
CA SER A 22 18.32 6.25 -11.27
C SER A 22 17.04 7.09 -11.14
N HIS A 23 16.14 6.76 -10.22
CA HIS A 23 14.85 7.41 -10.03
C HIS A 23 14.58 7.67 -8.55
N ASP A 24 13.93 8.79 -8.26
CA ASP A 24 13.54 9.15 -6.89
C ASP A 24 12.47 8.21 -6.32
N ALA A 25 11.65 7.61 -7.20
CA ALA A 25 10.60 6.67 -6.83
C ALA A 25 10.39 5.62 -7.93
N VAL A 26 10.13 4.38 -7.51
CA VAL A 26 9.74 3.27 -8.38
C VAL A 26 8.38 2.75 -7.91
N VAL A 27 7.40 2.75 -8.81
CA VAL A 27 6.07 2.19 -8.54
C VAL A 27 5.98 0.85 -9.27
N VAL A 28 5.68 -0.20 -8.51
CA VAL A 28 5.47 -1.54 -9.05
C VAL A 28 3.98 -1.88 -8.93
N ASP A 29 3.32 -2.02 -10.08
CA ASP A 29 1.95 -2.54 -10.14
C ASP A 29 2.01 -4.07 -10.08
N ALA A 30 1.80 -4.62 -8.88
CA ALA A 30 1.94 -6.05 -8.63
C ALA A 30 0.72 -6.83 -9.17
N PRO A 31 0.92 -8.05 -9.70
CA PRO A 31 -0.20 -8.88 -10.10
C PRO A 31 -1.08 -9.26 -8.91
N GLY A 32 -2.35 -9.55 -9.17
CA GLY A 32 -3.25 -10.09 -8.15
C GLY A 32 -2.84 -11.52 -7.75
N GLY A 33 -2.70 -11.76 -6.44
CA GLY A 33 -2.39 -13.08 -5.87
C GLY A 33 -0.97 -13.23 -5.34
N LEU A 34 -0.71 -14.36 -4.69
CA LEU A 34 0.57 -14.69 -4.06
C LEU A 34 1.34 -15.65 -4.95
N SER A 35 2.20 -15.09 -5.78
CA SER A 35 3.11 -15.81 -6.66
C SER A 35 4.56 -15.50 -6.31
N GLU A 36 5.49 -16.25 -6.89
CA GLU A 36 6.94 -15.95 -6.79
C GLU A 36 7.25 -14.52 -7.28
N ILE A 37 6.50 -14.02 -8.26
CA ILE A 37 6.58 -12.62 -8.73
C ILE A 37 6.23 -11.65 -7.61
N THR A 38 5.10 -11.86 -6.92
CA THR A 38 4.68 -11.01 -5.80
C THR A 38 5.72 -11.03 -4.67
N GLY A 39 6.29 -12.20 -4.37
CA GLY A 39 7.38 -12.35 -3.40
C GLY A 39 8.64 -11.56 -3.80
N ALA A 40 9.08 -11.67 -5.05
CA ALA A 40 10.23 -10.94 -5.57
C ALA A 40 10.05 -9.42 -5.51
N ILE A 41 8.84 -8.92 -5.81
CA ILE A 41 8.50 -7.50 -5.66
C ILE A 41 8.64 -7.08 -4.19
N LEU A 42 8.00 -7.82 -3.28
CA LEU A 42 8.04 -7.53 -1.84
C LEU A 42 9.46 -7.62 -1.26
N GLN A 43 10.37 -8.38 -1.86
CA GLN A 43 11.78 -8.46 -1.44
C GLN A 43 12.60 -7.23 -1.78
N VAL A 44 12.14 -6.36 -2.68
CA VAL A 44 12.90 -5.17 -3.12
C VAL A 44 12.18 -3.84 -2.86
N THR A 45 10.94 -3.86 -2.39
CA THR A 45 10.18 -2.63 -2.09
C THR A 45 10.38 -2.14 -0.66
N ASP A 46 10.34 -0.82 -0.47
CA ASP A 46 10.35 -0.21 0.87
C ASP A 46 8.95 -0.14 1.50
N ALA A 47 7.90 -0.10 0.66
CA ALA A 47 6.52 -0.03 1.09
C ALA A 47 5.60 -0.88 0.21
N ALA A 48 4.55 -1.42 0.83
CA ALA A 48 3.48 -2.18 0.20
C ALA A 48 2.13 -1.51 0.52
N LEU A 49 1.46 -1.02 -0.52
CA LEU A 49 0.11 -0.48 -0.42
C LEU A 49 -0.86 -1.55 -0.89
N ILE A 50 -1.85 -1.88 -0.06
CA ILE A 50 -2.81 -2.95 -0.35
C ILE A 50 -4.20 -2.34 -0.50
N PRO A 51 -4.66 -2.07 -1.73
CA PRO A 51 -6.05 -1.70 -1.99
C PRO A 51 -6.96 -2.87 -1.62
N THR A 52 -7.85 -2.69 -0.64
CA THR A 52 -8.74 -3.76 -0.17
C THR A 52 -10.17 -3.27 -0.15
N GLY A 53 -11.07 -4.02 -0.77
CA GLY A 53 -12.50 -3.80 -0.64
C GLY A 53 -12.98 -4.11 0.77
N ALA A 54 -14.20 -3.70 1.11
CA ALA A 54 -14.76 -3.95 2.44
C ALA A 54 -15.58 -5.27 2.52
N SER A 55 -15.55 -6.12 1.49
CA SER A 55 -16.29 -7.39 1.51
C SER A 55 -15.54 -8.46 2.33
N GLN A 56 -16.26 -9.48 2.81
CA GLN A 56 -15.62 -10.59 3.52
C GLN A 56 -14.59 -11.33 2.65
N LEU A 57 -14.85 -11.47 1.34
CA LEU A 57 -13.90 -12.09 0.41
C LEU A 57 -12.61 -11.27 0.27
N ASP A 58 -12.72 -9.93 0.26
CA ASP A 58 -11.55 -9.06 0.23
C ASP A 58 -10.73 -9.20 1.52
N ILE A 59 -11.39 -9.30 2.68
CA ILE A 59 -10.75 -9.48 3.99
C ILE A 59 -10.02 -10.84 4.05
N MET A 60 -10.64 -11.92 3.57
CA MET A 60 -10.01 -13.24 3.52
C MET A 60 -8.78 -13.26 2.58
N ALA A 61 -8.86 -12.59 1.43
CA ALA A 61 -7.71 -12.49 0.52
C ALA A 61 -6.56 -11.68 1.14
N LEU A 62 -6.89 -10.67 1.96
CA LEU A 62 -5.92 -9.88 2.71
C LEU A 62 -5.19 -10.72 3.78
N ASP A 63 -5.87 -11.67 4.44
CA ASP A 63 -5.23 -12.58 5.40
C ASP A 63 -4.12 -13.42 4.76
N TRP A 64 -4.39 -14.04 3.61
CA TRP A 64 -3.37 -14.81 2.89
C TRP A 64 -2.17 -13.93 2.53
N THR A 65 -2.43 -12.70 2.09
CA THR A 65 -1.37 -11.76 1.71
C THR A 65 -0.52 -11.34 2.91
N THR A 66 -1.13 -11.28 4.09
CA THR A 66 -0.49 -10.86 5.33
C THR A 66 0.59 -11.82 5.81
N GLU A 67 0.37 -13.13 5.65
CA GLU A 67 1.36 -14.15 6.03
C GLU A 67 2.66 -13.98 5.26
N THR A 68 2.59 -13.89 3.92
CA THR A 68 3.75 -13.69 3.05
C THR A 68 4.47 -12.38 3.35
N ILE A 69 3.74 -11.29 3.57
CA ILE A 69 4.35 -10.00 3.92
C ILE A 69 5.10 -10.09 5.25
N HIS A 70 4.54 -10.73 6.27
CA HIS A 70 5.22 -10.92 7.55
C HIS A 70 6.48 -11.78 7.44
N GLU A 71 6.47 -12.83 6.61
CA GLU A 71 7.66 -13.64 6.34
C GLU A 71 8.78 -12.79 5.73
N ILE A 72 8.45 -11.96 4.75
CA ILE A 72 9.42 -11.07 4.11
C ILE A 72 9.91 -9.99 5.08
N GLN A 73 9.02 -9.42 5.89
CA GLN A 73 9.39 -8.46 6.93
C GLN A 73 10.36 -9.04 7.96
N LYS A 74 10.21 -10.32 8.34
CA LYS A 74 11.17 -11.00 9.23
C LYS A 74 12.56 -11.12 8.59
N LEU A 75 12.63 -11.29 7.27
CA LEU A 75 13.88 -11.41 6.52
C LEU A 75 14.51 -10.05 6.18
N ARG A 76 13.74 -8.95 6.27
CA ARG A 76 14.12 -7.61 5.82
C ARG A 76 13.97 -6.54 6.90
N ASP A 77 14.22 -6.89 8.16
CA ASP A 77 14.22 -5.96 9.29
C ASP A 77 12.96 -5.08 9.38
N GLY A 78 11.80 -5.66 9.07
CA GLY A 78 10.50 -5.00 9.10
C GLY A 78 10.02 -4.38 7.79
N LEU A 79 10.77 -4.50 6.68
CA LEU A 79 10.34 -4.06 5.35
C LEU A 79 9.63 -5.15 4.54
N PRO A 80 8.64 -4.81 3.69
CA PRO A 80 8.17 -3.45 3.41
C PRO A 80 7.27 -2.90 4.51
N GLN A 81 7.22 -1.58 4.66
CA GLN A 81 6.18 -0.93 5.44
C GLN A 81 4.83 -1.17 4.76
N THR A 82 3.80 -1.58 5.50
CA THR A 82 2.53 -2.01 4.89
C THR A 82 1.36 -1.14 5.32
N ALA A 83 0.56 -0.70 4.34
CA ALA A 83 -0.68 0.03 4.55
C ALA A 83 -1.83 -0.52 3.71
N ILE A 84 -2.96 -0.74 4.37
CA ILE A 84 -4.24 -1.10 3.76
C ILE A 84 -4.95 0.20 3.37
N ILE A 85 -5.41 0.26 2.13
CA ILE A 85 -6.19 1.35 1.58
C ILE A 85 -7.61 0.83 1.33
N PRO A 86 -8.62 1.26 2.11
CA PRO A 86 -10.00 0.85 1.87
C PRO A 86 -10.49 1.41 0.54
N THR A 87 -10.81 0.53 -0.40
CA THR A 87 -11.34 0.87 -1.73
C THR A 87 -12.74 0.31 -1.94
N ARG A 88 -13.43 0.77 -2.99
CA ARG A 88 -14.80 0.34 -3.35
C ARG A 88 -15.78 0.43 -2.18
N VAL A 89 -15.55 1.37 -1.27
CA VAL A 89 -16.37 1.50 -0.06
C VAL A 89 -17.78 1.97 -0.45
N GLY A 90 -18.77 1.14 -0.14
CA GLY A 90 -20.19 1.46 -0.37
C GLY A 90 -20.74 2.46 0.65
N ARG A 91 -21.94 3.00 0.39
CA ARG A 91 -22.68 3.82 1.36
C ARG A 91 -23.21 2.93 2.50
N GLY A 92 -22.34 2.60 3.45
CA GLY A 92 -22.67 1.78 4.62
C GLY A 92 -21.42 1.51 5.45
N ARG A 93 -21.41 1.97 6.71
CA ARG A 93 -20.19 2.02 7.54
C ARG A 93 -19.75 0.68 8.13
N LYS A 94 -20.64 -0.33 8.20
CA LYS A 94 -20.38 -1.57 8.95
C LYS A 94 -19.25 -2.41 8.35
N THR A 95 -19.20 -2.54 7.03
CA THR A 95 -18.19 -3.36 6.33
C THR A 95 -16.80 -2.74 6.39
N THR A 96 -16.71 -1.40 6.30
CA THR A 96 -15.45 -0.68 6.50
C THR A 96 -14.94 -0.81 7.92
N GLU A 97 -15.83 -0.85 8.92
CA GLU A 97 -15.44 -1.08 10.31
C GLU A 97 -14.84 -2.47 10.51
N SER A 98 -15.44 -3.51 9.92
CA SER A 98 -14.88 -4.87 9.94
C SER A 98 -13.48 -4.92 9.34
N LEU A 99 -13.26 -4.26 8.18
CA LEU A 99 -11.92 -4.16 7.59
C LEU A 99 -10.93 -3.45 8.53
N ARG A 100 -11.35 -2.39 9.24
CA ARG A 100 -10.49 -1.67 10.20
C ARG A 100 -10.13 -2.50 11.41
N GLN A 101 -11.10 -3.21 11.97
CA GLN A 101 -10.88 -4.12 13.09
C GLN A 101 -9.91 -5.24 12.69
N HIS A 102 -10.10 -5.80 11.49
CA HIS A 102 -9.25 -6.86 10.96
C HIS A 102 -7.83 -6.37 10.62
N ALA A 103 -7.69 -5.21 9.99
CA ALA A 103 -6.39 -4.58 9.74
C ALA A 103 -5.55 -4.43 11.03
N SER A 104 -6.23 -4.08 12.13
CA SER A 104 -5.59 -3.91 13.43
C SER A 104 -5.05 -5.23 14.00
N SER A 105 -5.72 -6.36 13.78
CA SER A 105 -5.22 -7.68 14.22
C SER A 105 -4.02 -8.15 13.39
N MET A 106 -3.95 -7.76 12.11
CA MET A 106 -2.86 -8.07 11.19
C MET A 106 -1.61 -7.20 11.39
N ARG A 107 -1.64 -6.21 12.30
CA ARG A 107 -0.53 -5.26 12.56
C ARG A 107 -0.10 -4.45 11.34
N PHE A 108 -0.96 -4.31 10.34
CA PHE A 108 -0.75 -3.40 9.22
C PHE A 108 -1.37 -2.05 9.51
N GLY A 109 -0.78 -1.03 8.88
CA GLY A 109 -1.39 0.28 8.88
C GLY A 109 -2.69 0.27 8.08
N ILE A 110 -3.64 1.14 8.42
CA ILE A 110 -4.83 1.35 7.61
C ILE A 110 -5.13 2.84 7.48
N THR A 111 -5.36 3.29 6.25
CA THR A 111 -5.65 4.71 6.00
C THR A 111 -7.02 5.10 6.58
N LYS A 112 -7.11 6.31 7.12
CA LYS A 112 -8.37 6.95 7.50
C LYS A 112 -9.16 7.32 6.25
N SER A 113 -8.47 7.87 5.26
CA SER A 113 -9.01 8.18 3.95
C SER A 113 -9.35 6.89 3.21
N THR A 114 -10.41 6.93 2.40
CA THR A 114 -10.89 5.79 1.63
C THR A 114 -11.15 6.20 0.19
N ILE A 115 -11.18 5.23 -0.73
CA ILE A 115 -11.59 5.42 -2.12
C ILE A 115 -12.97 4.79 -2.30
N PRO A 116 -14.06 5.59 -2.31
CA PRO A 116 -15.41 5.07 -2.56
C PRO A 116 -15.55 4.49 -3.96
N TYR A 117 -16.57 3.66 -4.16
CA TYR A 117 -16.95 3.28 -5.51
C TYR A 117 -17.54 4.49 -6.25
N ARG A 118 -16.87 4.89 -7.34
CA ARG A 118 -17.26 6.03 -8.18
C ARG A 118 -17.18 5.60 -9.65
N GLU A 119 -18.28 5.72 -10.37
CA GLU A 119 -18.36 5.37 -11.79
C GLU A 119 -17.31 6.13 -12.63
N VAL A 120 -17.06 7.40 -12.31
CA VAL A 120 -16.06 8.21 -13.02
C VAL A 120 -14.63 7.66 -12.88
N ILE A 121 -14.29 7.02 -11.74
CA ILE A 121 -12.99 6.37 -11.56
C ILE A 121 -12.91 5.16 -12.49
N VAL A 122 -13.98 4.37 -12.59
CA VAL A 122 -14.03 3.21 -13.49
C VAL A 122 -13.90 3.65 -14.95
N GLN A 123 -14.64 4.68 -15.35
CA GLN A 123 -14.61 5.21 -16.72
C GLN A 123 -13.25 5.83 -17.09
N SER A 124 -12.49 6.32 -16.10
CA SER A 124 -11.16 6.87 -16.31
C SER A 124 -10.12 5.82 -16.75
N ALA A 125 -10.38 4.53 -16.48
CA ALA A 125 -9.49 3.43 -16.89
C ALA A 125 -9.45 3.21 -18.42
N GLY A 126 -10.27 3.92 -19.18
CA GLY A 126 -10.36 3.80 -20.62
C GLY A 126 -11.20 2.59 -21.05
N LEU A 127 -11.41 2.49 -22.36
CA LEU A 127 -12.16 1.42 -23.00
C LEU A 127 -11.37 0.91 -24.20
N ARG A 128 -11.06 -0.39 -24.22
CA ARG A 128 -10.43 -1.02 -25.39
C ARG A 128 -11.46 -1.24 -26.51
N SER A 129 -11.01 -1.14 -27.75
CA SER A 129 -11.84 -1.49 -28.91
C SER A 129 -11.92 -3.02 -29.04
N PRO A 130 -13.12 -3.62 -29.17
CA PRO A 130 -13.23 -5.05 -29.45
C PRO A 130 -12.71 -5.37 -30.87
N GLY A 131 -11.74 -6.29 -30.99
CA GLY A 131 -11.22 -6.76 -32.27
C GLY A 131 -10.00 -6.01 -32.81
N ASN A 132 -9.42 -5.10 -32.03
CA ASN A 132 -8.22 -4.35 -32.38
C ASN A 132 -7.40 -4.04 -31.12
N ASP A 133 -6.08 -3.99 -31.25
CA ASP A 133 -5.18 -3.78 -30.10
C ASP A 133 -5.21 -2.36 -29.51
N GLY A 134 -6.00 -1.45 -30.10
CA GLY A 134 -6.08 -0.03 -29.73
C GLY A 134 -7.13 0.33 -28.69
N TRP A 135 -7.04 1.58 -28.21
CA TRP A 135 -7.99 2.20 -27.29
C TRP A 135 -9.15 2.84 -28.04
N LYS A 136 -10.40 2.53 -27.67
CA LYS A 136 -11.59 3.30 -28.08
C LYS A 136 -11.67 4.61 -27.31
N ILE A 137 -11.35 4.55 -26.03
CA ILE A 137 -11.17 5.69 -25.13
C ILE A 137 -9.87 5.41 -24.37
N PRO A 138 -8.82 6.24 -24.50
CA PRO A 138 -7.59 6.03 -23.77
C PRO A 138 -7.82 6.21 -22.26
N PRO A 139 -7.04 5.53 -21.41
CA PRO A 139 -7.06 5.80 -19.98
C PRO A 139 -6.67 7.25 -19.73
N SER A 140 -7.20 7.83 -18.67
CA SER A 140 -6.88 9.20 -18.22
C SER A 140 -6.93 9.26 -16.71
N LEU A 141 -6.18 10.19 -16.11
CA LEU A 141 -6.27 10.38 -14.67
C LEU A 141 -7.59 11.08 -14.34
N VAL A 142 -8.17 10.77 -13.18
CA VAL A 142 -9.48 11.32 -12.79
C VAL A 142 -9.46 12.85 -12.80
N TRP A 143 -8.38 13.49 -12.35
CA TRP A 143 -8.26 14.96 -12.36
C TRP A 143 -8.10 15.58 -13.75
N ASP A 144 -7.77 14.79 -14.78
CA ASP A 144 -7.66 15.26 -16.17
C ASP A 144 -9.03 15.29 -16.87
N LEU A 145 -10.06 14.66 -16.30
CA LEU A 145 -11.41 14.59 -16.87
C LEU A 145 -12.20 15.92 -16.74
N GLY A 146 -11.61 16.96 -16.16
CA GLY A 146 -12.14 18.32 -16.11
C GLY A 146 -12.60 18.78 -14.72
N ARG A 147 -13.30 19.93 -14.69
CA ARG A 147 -13.58 20.68 -13.44
C ARG A 147 -14.96 20.44 -12.82
N ARG A 148 -15.77 19.56 -13.42
CA ARG A 148 -17.12 19.27 -12.92
C ARG A 148 -17.04 18.65 -11.52
N LYS A 149 -18.01 18.94 -10.66
CA LYS A 149 -18.05 18.43 -9.28
C LYS A 149 -17.92 16.91 -9.20
N GLN A 150 -18.56 16.20 -10.13
CA GLN A 150 -18.53 14.74 -10.25
C GLN A 150 -17.13 14.17 -10.53
N VAL A 151 -16.22 14.98 -11.07
CA VAL A 151 -14.81 14.63 -11.33
C VAL A 151 -13.93 15.10 -10.16
N ARG A 152 -14.16 16.33 -9.69
CA ARG A 152 -13.35 16.95 -8.64
C ARG A 152 -13.45 16.23 -7.31
N GLU A 153 -14.64 15.78 -6.91
CA GLU A 153 -14.81 15.05 -5.64
C GLU A 153 -13.98 13.75 -5.59
N PRO A 154 -14.07 12.84 -6.58
CA PRO A 154 -13.23 11.64 -6.61
C PRO A 154 -11.72 11.94 -6.71
N ALA A 155 -11.32 12.99 -7.42
CA ALA A 155 -9.92 13.40 -7.45
C ALA A 155 -9.42 13.81 -6.05
N LEU A 156 -10.24 14.53 -5.27
CA LEU A 156 -9.90 14.90 -3.89
C LEU A 156 -9.88 13.68 -2.95
N GLU A 157 -10.73 12.68 -3.17
CA GLU A 157 -10.72 11.42 -2.41
C GLU A 157 -9.40 10.65 -2.63
N ILE A 158 -8.91 10.59 -3.87
CA ILE A 158 -7.62 9.97 -4.21
C ILE A 158 -6.45 10.80 -3.65
N ASP A 159 -6.48 12.13 -3.79
CA ASP A 159 -5.46 13.03 -3.24
C ASP A 159 -5.37 12.92 -1.70
N ALA A 160 -6.49 12.76 -1.00
CA ALA A 160 -6.50 12.57 0.45
C ALA A 160 -5.76 11.29 0.86
N VAL A 161 -6.01 10.17 0.16
CA VAL A 161 -5.26 8.91 0.38
C VAL A 161 -3.79 9.10 0.07
N PHE A 162 -3.46 9.73 -1.06
CA PHE A 162 -2.08 9.98 -1.46
C PHE A 162 -1.33 10.80 -0.41
N ARG A 163 -1.90 11.92 0.05
CA ARG A 163 -1.29 12.75 1.09
C ARG A 163 -1.16 12.04 2.42
N GLU A 164 -2.08 11.14 2.76
CA GLU A 164 -2.00 10.36 3.98
C GLU A 164 -0.88 9.31 3.90
N VAL A 165 -0.81 8.59 2.79
CA VAL A 165 0.17 7.53 2.52
C VAL A 165 1.58 8.08 2.34
N PHE A 166 1.74 9.21 1.65
CA PHE A 166 3.05 9.79 1.33
C PHE A 166 3.39 10.98 2.24
N ALA A 167 2.65 11.17 3.35
CA ALA A 167 2.81 12.32 4.23
C ALA A 167 4.25 12.56 4.68
N ALA A 168 4.98 11.48 4.99
CA ALA A 168 6.35 11.56 5.48
C ALA A 168 7.39 11.61 4.34
N ALA A 169 7.10 11.02 3.17
CA ALA A 169 7.87 11.24 1.94
C ALA A 169 7.81 12.71 1.47
N CYS A 170 6.66 13.39 1.65
CA CYS A 170 6.52 14.83 1.38
C CYS A 170 7.23 15.74 2.40
N GLN A 171 7.78 15.19 3.49
CA GLN A 171 8.49 15.91 4.56
C GLN A 171 10.01 15.65 4.55
N GLU A 172 10.57 15.32 3.37
CA GLU A 172 12.01 15.07 3.13
C GLU A 172 12.61 13.84 3.84
N ASN A 173 11.78 12.90 4.31
CA ASN A 173 12.24 11.59 4.75
C ASN A 173 11.67 10.47 3.84
N PRO A 174 12.28 10.25 2.66
CA PRO A 174 11.73 9.36 1.64
C PRO A 174 11.68 7.88 2.06
N ARG A 175 12.45 7.49 3.08
CA ARG A 175 12.49 6.12 3.62
C ARG A 175 11.31 5.79 4.53
N LEU A 176 10.56 6.80 4.94
CA LEU A 176 9.43 6.66 5.84
C LEU A 176 8.19 7.09 5.06
N ILE A 177 7.67 6.18 4.24
CA ILE A 177 6.46 6.47 3.47
C ILE A 177 5.27 6.46 4.44
N LEU A 178 5.15 5.44 5.31
CA LEU A 178 3.91 5.13 6.03
C LEU A 178 3.87 5.51 7.52
N GLU A 179 4.72 6.40 8.02
CA GLU A 179 4.81 6.74 9.46
C GLU A 179 3.48 7.12 10.13
N ARG A 180 2.55 7.71 9.38
CA ARG A 180 1.23 8.12 9.90
C ARG A 180 0.16 7.05 9.78
N VAL A 181 0.44 5.98 9.03
CA VAL A 181 -0.50 4.92 8.71
C VAL A 181 -0.23 3.68 9.55
N THR A 182 1.01 3.47 10.04
CA THR A 182 1.39 2.30 10.85
C THR A 182 0.70 2.27 12.22
N PRO A 183 0.43 1.07 12.78
CA PRO A 183 0.01 0.94 14.16
C PRO A 183 1.15 1.44 15.05
N ARG A 184 0.86 2.41 15.94
CA ARG A 184 1.82 2.84 16.96
C ARG A 184 2.09 1.70 17.95
N THR A 185 3.02 0.81 17.63
CA THR A 185 3.62 -0.06 18.64
C THR A 185 4.53 0.82 19.47
N LYS A 186 4.07 1.25 20.66
CA LYS A 186 4.97 1.85 21.65
C LYS A 186 5.95 0.76 22.09
N LEU A 187 7.11 0.68 21.44
CA LEU A 187 8.31 0.09 22.02
C LEU A 187 8.73 1.01 23.17
N LYS A 188 8.19 0.75 24.37
CA LYS A 188 8.85 1.20 25.59
C LYS A 188 10.15 0.41 25.69
N GLN A 189 11.25 1.02 25.26
CA GLN A 189 12.56 0.68 25.78
C GLN A 189 12.55 1.01 27.28
N THR A 190 12.25 0.04 28.13
CA THR A 190 12.79 0.02 29.49
C THR A 190 14.21 -0.48 29.38
N ALA A 191 15.12 0.45 29.11
CA ALA A 191 16.54 0.26 29.30
C ALA A 191 16.81 0.11 30.80
N GLU A 192 17.41 -1.03 31.14
CA GLU A 192 18.42 -1.24 32.17
C GLU A 192 18.74 -0.05 33.09
N LYS A 193 18.08 -0.05 34.25
CA LYS A 193 18.52 0.47 35.56
C LYS A 193 17.69 -0.36 36.54
N GLU A 194 18.18 -1.25 37.40
CA GLU A 194 19.42 -1.26 38.16
C GLU A 194 19.79 -2.73 38.46
N GLY A 195 20.94 -3.18 37.95
CA GLY A 195 21.77 -4.09 38.71
C GLY A 195 22.63 -3.25 39.64
N HIS A 196 22.25 -3.10 40.91
CA HIS A 196 23.13 -2.77 42.03
C HIS A 196 22.40 -3.00 43.37
N ALA A 197 22.28 -4.26 43.78
CA ALA A 197 22.12 -4.63 45.19
C ALA A 197 22.58 -6.09 45.41
N ALA A 198 23.86 -6.34 45.15
CA ALA A 198 24.59 -7.41 45.82
C ALA A 198 25.44 -6.77 46.92
N GLY A 199 25.17 -7.12 48.17
CA GLY A 199 25.86 -6.65 49.37
C GLY A 199 25.03 -7.03 50.60
N SER A 200 25.03 -8.30 51.01
CA SER A 200 25.89 -8.88 52.06
C SER A 200 25.59 -8.36 53.47
N ARG A 201 25.52 -9.31 54.42
CA ARG A 201 25.51 -9.19 55.90
C ARG A 201 24.13 -8.88 56.47
N THR A 202 23.59 -9.60 57.45
CA THR A 202 24.11 -10.60 58.41
C THR A 202 22.88 -11.26 59.04
#